data_AF-A0AA35WS49-F1
#
_entry.id   AF-A0AA35WS49-F1
#
_cell.length_a   1.000
_cell.length_b   1.000
_cell.length_c   1.000
_cell.angle_alpha   90.00
_cell.angle_beta   90.00
_cell.angle_gamma   90.00
#
_symmetry.space_group_name_H-M   'P 1'
#
loop_
_entity.id
_entity.type
_entity.pdbx_description
1 polymer ?
#
loop_
_entity_poly.entity_id
_entity_poly.type
_entity_poly.pdbx_seq_one_letter_code
_entity_poly.pdbx_strand_id
1 'polypeptide(L)'
;MYSDPWAIPSLIIACIGVLCVAATAVIFGVYWKTPVIKSSGREQMILLLIGICCSFILPFFYVAPPSIPICLVNRLGIWFCYSLMFAALAVKAQRVARIFYGVKRNIHYKPRFATPIYQVIFTLIIVAIQMIPI
;
A
#
# COMPACT_ATOMS: atom_id res chain seq x y z
N MET A 1 22.96 -20.88 4.17
CA MET A 1 21.79 -20.03 3.85
C MET A 1 20.79 -19.89 5.02
N TYR A 2 20.69 -20.84 5.97
CA TYR A 2 20.03 -20.61 7.28
C TYR A 2 21.01 -20.16 8.39
N SER A 3 22.30 -20.04 8.07
CA SER A 3 23.35 -19.67 9.03
C SER A 3 23.47 -18.16 9.24
N ASP A 4 22.75 -17.34 8.47
CA ASP A 4 22.69 -15.90 8.67
C ASP A 4 21.79 -15.58 9.88
N PRO A 5 22.31 -14.95 10.95
CA PRO A 5 21.55 -14.66 12.17
C PRO A 5 20.28 -13.85 11.94
N TRP A 6 20.21 -13.13 10.81
CA TRP A 6 19.13 -12.22 10.44
C TRP A 6 17.98 -12.89 9.67
N ALA A 7 18.17 -14.10 9.14
CA ALA A 7 17.17 -14.78 8.32
C ALA A 7 15.96 -15.25 9.17
N ILE A 8 16.24 -15.87 10.31
CA ILE A 8 15.23 -16.39 11.24
C ILE A 8 14.34 -15.27 11.81
N PRO A 9 14.87 -14.17 12.39
CA PRO A 9 14.04 -13.10 12.91
C PRO A 9 13.21 -12.40 11.83
N SER A 10 13.77 -12.22 10.63
CA SER A 10 13.04 -11.63 9.50
C SER A 10 11.83 -12.49 9.08
N LEU A 11 11.97 -13.81 9.09
CA LEU A 11 10.89 -14.74 8.77
C LEU A 11 9.79 -14.74 9.84
N ILE A 12 10.16 -14.66 11.12
CA ILE A 12 9.20 -14.55 12.24
C ILE A 12 8.37 -13.26 12.11
N ILE A 13 9.04 -12.14 11.85
CA ILE A 13 8.38 -10.83 11.64
C ILE A 13 7.46 -10.90 10.41
N ALA A 14 7.91 -11.53 9.32
CA ALA A 14 7.09 -11.71 8.13
C ALA A 14 5.82 -12.53 8.44
N CYS A 15 5.92 -13.66 9.15
CA CYS A 15 4.77 -14.46 9.57
C CYS A 15 3.78 -13.66 10.43
N ILE A 16 4.27 -12.93 11.44
CA ILE A 16 3.41 -12.08 12.29
C ILE A 16 2.74 -11.00 11.44
N GLY A 17 3.49 -10.39 10.51
CA GLY A 17 2.98 -9.38 9.58
C GLY A 17 1.86 -9.91 8.69
N VAL A 18 2.02 -11.09 8.09
CA VAL A 18 0.98 -11.75 7.28
C VAL A 18 -0.27 -12.01 8.12
N LEU A 19 -0.14 -12.50 9.35
CA LEU A 19 -1.27 -12.73 10.25
C LEU A 19 -2.01 -11.42 10.59
N CYS A 20 -1.26 -10.34 10.89
CA CYS A 20 -1.83 -9.02 11.15
C CYS A 20 -2.56 -8.45 9.93
N VAL A 21 -1.99 -8.60 8.72
CA VAL A 21 -2.64 -8.17 7.47
C VAL A 21 -3.89 -8.99 7.19
N ALA A 22 -3.85 -10.31 7.37
CA ALA A 22 -5.01 -11.17 7.20
C ALA A 22 -6.13 -10.80 8.17
N ALA A 23 -5.82 -10.59 9.45
CA ALA A 23 -6.78 -10.11 10.43
C ALA A 23 -7.37 -8.75 10.03
N THR A 24 -6.52 -7.81 9.59
CA THR A 24 -6.98 -6.50 9.11
C THR A 24 -7.88 -6.63 7.89
N ALA A 25 -7.55 -7.51 6.93
CA ALA A 25 -8.35 -7.78 5.75
C ALA A 25 -9.72 -8.37 6.10
N VAL A 26 -9.76 -9.32 7.04
CA VAL A 26 -11.01 -9.92 7.55
C VAL A 26 -11.87 -8.88 8.24
N ILE A 27 -11.29 -8.06 9.13
CA ILE A 27 -11.99 -6.95 9.78
C ILE A 27 -12.53 -5.98 8.70
N PHE A 28 -11.73 -5.65 7.70
CA PHE A 28 -12.16 -4.78 6.60
C PHE A 28 -13.32 -5.40 5.80
N GLY A 29 -13.28 -6.72 5.60
CA GLY A 29 -14.33 -7.55 5.02
C GLY A 29 -15.64 -7.51 5.79
N VAL A 30 -15.58 -7.80 7.09
CA VAL A 30 -16.75 -7.86 7.99
C VAL A 30 -17.38 -6.49 8.16
N TYR A 31 -16.55 -5.46 8.36
CA TYR A 31 -16.99 -4.10 8.60
C TYR A 31 -17.18 -3.29 7.31
N TRP A 32 -17.29 -3.93 6.14
CA TRP A 32 -17.35 -3.25 4.83
C TRP A 32 -18.44 -2.17 4.72
N LYS A 33 -19.54 -2.33 5.46
CA LYS A 33 -20.67 -1.37 5.49
C LYS A 33 -20.53 -0.27 6.55
N THR A 34 -19.51 -0.32 7.39
CA THR A 34 -19.30 0.62 8.49
C THR A 34 -18.89 1.99 7.94
N PRO A 35 -19.49 3.10 8.41
CA PRO A 35 -19.26 4.43 7.86
C PRO A 35 -17.79 4.88 7.91
N VAL A 36 -17.00 4.31 8.83
CA VAL A 36 -15.55 4.55 8.95
C VAL A 36 -14.78 4.10 7.70
N ILE A 37 -15.11 2.93 7.15
CA ILE A 37 -14.47 2.39 5.94
C ILE A 37 -14.96 3.16 4.70
N LYS A 38 -16.25 3.51 4.69
CA LYS A 38 -16.86 4.28 3.60
C LYS A 38 -16.29 5.70 3.49
N SER A 39 -15.94 6.34 4.60
CA SER A 39 -15.38 7.70 4.62
C SER A 39 -13.90 7.77 4.25
N SER A 40 -13.13 6.70 4.50
CA SER A 40 -11.68 6.67 4.26
C SER A 40 -11.27 6.51 2.78
N GLY A 41 -12.21 6.13 1.90
CA GLY A 41 -11.92 5.84 0.49
C GLY A 41 -11.54 4.37 0.28
N ARG A 42 -12.56 3.52 0.03
CA ARG A 42 -12.43 2.05 -0.04
C ARG A 42 -11.32 1.59 -0.99
N GLU A 43 -11.33 2.11 -2.21
CA GLU A 43 -10.40 1.70 -3.27
C GLU A 43 -8.94 1.97 -2.89
N GLN A 44 -8.69 3.10 -2.21
CA GLN A 44 -7.36 3.50 -1.80
C GLN A 44 -6.83 2.68 -0.63
N MET A 45 -7.70 2.33 0.33
CA MET A 45 -7.33 1.46 1.44
C MET A 45 -7.07 0.02 0.98
N ILE A 46 -7.79 -0.44 -0.06
CA ILE A 46 -7.52 -1.73 -0.72
C ILE A 46 -6.13 -1.73 -1.35
N LEU A 47 -5.76 -0.67 -2.10
CA LEU A 47 -4.41 -0.55 -2.67
C LEU A 47 -3.31 -0.58 -1.61
N LEU A 48 -3.52 0.15 -0.50
CA LEU A 48 -2.57 0.17 0.61
C LEU A 48 -2.43 -1.22 1.26
N LEU A 49 -3.54 -1.93 1.46
CA LEU A 49 -3.55 -3.29 2.01
C LEU A 49 -2.85 -4.29 1.08
N ILE A 50 -3.03 -4.15 -0.24
CA ILE A 50 -2.32 -4.96 -1.25
C ILE A 50 -0.81 -4.72 -1.15
N GLY A 51 -0.37 -3.46 -1.05
CA GLY A 51 1.04 -3.11 -0.90
C GLY A 51 1.67 -3.71 0.37
N ILE A 52 0.98 -3.60 1.51
CA ILE A 52 1.45 -4.17 2.78
C ILE A 52 1.51 -5.71 2.69
N CYS A 53 0.49 -6.34 2.13
CA CYS A 53 0.45 -7.79 1.95
C CYS A 53 1.63 -8.28 1.09
N CYS A 54 1.86 -7.62 -0.05
CA CYS A 54 2.96 -7.95 -0.95
C CYS A 54 4.33 -7.74 -0.26
N SER A 55 4.47 -6.70 0.57
CA SER A 55 5.68 -6.45 1.38
C SER A 55 6.01 -7.57 2.36
N PHE A 56 5.00 -8.24 2.94
CA PHE A 56 5.25 -9.35 3.87
C PHE A 56 5.47 -10.70 3.16
N ILE A 57 5.11 -10.79 1.87
CA ILE A 57 5.36 -11.97 1.04
C ILE A 57 6.79 -11.96 0.48
N LEU A 58 7.35 -10.79 0.16
CA LEU A 58 8.71 -10.62 -0.36
C LEU A 58 9.83 -11.32 0.45
N PRO A 59 9.85 -11.26 1.79
CA PRO A 59 10.84 -11.98 2.60
C PRO A 59 10.86 -13.50 2.36
N PHE A 60 9.72 -14.12 2.03
CA PHE A 60 9.68 -15.55 1.71
C PHE A 60 10.41 -15.86 0.39
N PHE A 61 10.28 -14.98 -0.61
CA PHE A 61 11.05 -15.07 -1.86
C PHE A 61 12.54 -14.77 -1.64
N TYR A 62 12.90 -13.94 -0.66
CA TYR A 62 14.29 -13.66 -0.32
C TYR A 62 15.02 -14.86 0.29
N VAL A 63 14.33 -15.67 1.11
CA VAL A 63 14.89 -16.88 1.74
C VAL A 63 15.05 -18.05 0.75
N ALA A 64 14.32 -18.02 -0.38
CA ALA A 64 14.41 -19.02 -1.42
C ALA A 64 15.81 -19.04 -2.09
N PRO A 65 16.24 -20.18 -2.66
CA PRO A 65 17.55 -20.30 -3.30
C PRO A 65 17.74 -19.23 -4.39
N PRO A 66 18.95 -18.64 -4.50
CA PRO A 66 19.17 -17.50 -5.38
C PRO A 66 19.04 -17.97 -6.83
N SER A 67 18.07 -17.39 -7.53
CA SER A 67 17.86 -17.59 -8.96
C SER A 67 17.60 -16.25 -9.63
N ILE A 68 17.90 -16.14 -10.92
CA ILE A 68 17.66 -14.93 -11.73
C ILE A 68 16.22 -14.41 -11.56
N PRO A 69 15.16 -15.22 -11.65
CA PRO A 69 13.79 -14.73 -11.44
C PRO A 69 13.54 -14.26 -10.00
N ILE A 70 14.08 -14.95 -9.00
CA ILE A 70 13.91 -14.56 -7.58
C ILE A 70 14.61 -13.23 -7.29
N CYS A 71 15.81 -13.01 -7.86
CA CYS A 71 16.55 -11.77 -7.69
C CYS A 71 15.81 -10.58 -8.33
N LEU A 72 15.22 -10.80 -9.52
CA LEU A 72 14.41 -9.79 -10.19
C LEU A 72 13.13 -9.46 -9.42
N VAL A 73 12.42 -10.48 -8.92
CA VAL A 73 11.20 -10.31 -8.11
C VAL A 73 11.50 -9.56 -6.81
N ASN A 74 12.57 -9.93 -6.10
CA ASN A 74 12.94 -9.25 -4.86
C ASN A 74 13.33 -7.79 -5.12
N ARG A 75 14.11 -7.51 -6.18
CA ARG A 75 14.47 -6.14 -6.54
C ARG A 75 13.21 -5.35 -6.89
N LEU A 76 12.49 -5.73 -7.94
CA LEU A 76 11.34 -4.95 -8.43
C LEU A 76 10.19 -4.91 -7.41
N GLY A 77 9.96 -6.00 -6.68
CA GLY A 77 8.86 -6.10 -5.73
C GLY A 77 9.01 -5.19 -4.52
N ILE A 78 10.23 -5.02 -3.98
CA ILE A 78 10.47 -4.08 -2.86
C ILE A 78 10.15 -2.64 -3.30
N TRP A 79 10.67 -2.23 -4.47
CA TRP A 79 10.40 -0.90 -5.03
C TRP A 79 8.91 -0.71 -5.33
N PHE A 80 8.24 -1.75 -5.83
CA PHE A 80 6.81 -1.71 -6.12
C PHE A 80 5.97 -1.54 -4.86
N CYS A 81 6.25 -2.32 -3.81
CA CYS A 81 5.52 -2.24 -2.56
C CYS A 81 5.69 -0.87 -1.91
N TYR A 82 6.94 -0.39 -1.81
CA TYR A 82 7.23 0.92 -1.24
C TYR A 82 6.54 2.04 -2.03
N SER A 83 6.65 1.99 -3.36
CA SER A 83 6.03 2.98 -4.22
C SER A 83 4.51 3.00 -4.10
N LEU A 84 3.88 1.84 -4.12
CA LEU A 84 2.43 1.70 -3.99
C LEU A 84 1.95 2.24 -2.63
N MET A 85 2.63 1.89 -1.54
CA MET A 85 2.28 2.34 -0.19
C MET A 85 2.46 3.85 -0.05
N PHE A 86 3.58 4.39 -0.53
CA PHE A 86 3.86 5.82 -0.46
C PHE A 86 2.89 6.63 -1.32
N ALA A 87 2.63 6.20 -2.55
CA ALA A 87 1.68 6.84 -3.44
C ALA A 87 0.26 6.81 -2.86
N ALA A 88 -0.19 5.66 -2.35
CA ALA A 88 -1.50 5.55 -1.70
C ALA A 88 -1.59 6.46 -0.47
N LEU A 89 -0.55 6.55 0.36
CA LEU A 89 -0.55 7.44 1.52
C LEU A 89 -0.56 8.92 1.09
N ALA A 90 0.27 9.30 0.13
CA ALA A 90 0.38 10.65 -0.38
C ALA A 90 -0.95 11.17 -0.95
N VAL A 91 -1.65 10.36 -1.73
CA VAL A 91 -2.98 10.74 -2.26
C VAL A 91 -3.99 10.93 -1.14
N LYS A 92 -3.89 10.15 -0.06
CA LYS A 92 -4.78 10.26 1.10
C LYS A 92 -4.51 11.55 1.86
N ALA A 93 -3.23 11.87 2.07
CA ALA A 93 -2.79 13.12 2.67
C ALA A 93 -3.21 14.34 1.85
N GLN A 94 -3.06 14.29 0.52
CA GLN A 94 -3.49 15.35 -0.38
C GLN A 94 -5.00 15.60 -0.33
N ARG A 95 -5.81 14.54 -0.19
CA ARG A 95 -7.26 14.66 0.03
C ARG A 95 -7.58 15.44 1.31
N VAL A 96 -6.92 15.10 2.41
CA VAL A 96 -7.11 15.77 3.71
C VAL A 96 -6.66 17.23 3.63
N ALA A 97 -5.46 17.48 3.09
CA ALA A 97 -4.92 18.82 2.90
C ALA A 97 -5.87 19.71 2.09
N ARG A 98 -6.45 19.18 1.00
CA ARG A 98 -7.44 19.90 0.18
C ARG A 98 -8.70 20.26 0.98
N ILE A 99 -9.21 19.36 1.82
CA ILE A 99 -10.38 19.63 2.67
C ILE A 99 -10.08 20.80 3.61
N PHE A 100 -8.96 20.76 4.33
CA PHE A 100 -8.55 21.85 5.22
C PHE A 100 -8.35 23.18 4.47
N TYR A 101 -7.78 23.14 3.26
CA TYR A 101 -7.59 24.32 2.43
C TYR A 101 -8.92 24.90 1.90
N GLY A 102 -9.86 24.04 1.53
CA GLY A 102 -11.22 24.43 1.11
C GLY A 102 -12.02 25.08 2.23
N VAL A 103 -11.92 24.53 3.45
CA VAL A 103 -12.49 25.14 4.66
C VAL A 103 -11.88 26.52 4.92
N LYS A 104 -10.55 26.66 4.83
CA LYS A 104 -9.85 27.94 5.07
C LYS A 104 -10.24 29.04 4.06
N ARG A 105 -10.55 28.68 2.81
CA ARG A 105 -10.93 29.62 1.75
C ARG A 105 -12.45 29.83 1.60
N ASN A 106 -13.30 29.29 2.48
CA ASN A 106 -14.77 29.32 2.34
C ASN A 106 -15.26 28.84 0.96
N ILE A 107 -14.55 27.87 0.38
CA ILE A 107 -14.85 27.31 -0.93
C ILE A 107 -15.97 26.29 -0.78
N HIS A 108 -17.18 26.65 -1.23
CA HIS A 108 -18.39 25.81 -1.15
C HIS A 108 -18.62 24.88 -2.37
N TYR A 109 -17.75 24.90 -3.39
CA TYR A 109 -17.95 24.06 -4.57
C TYR A 109 -17.59 22.59 -4.28
N LYS A 110 -18.50 21.66 -4.63
CA LYS A 110 -18.24 20.20 -4.64
C LYS A 110 -17.15 19.91 -5.68
N PRO A 111 -15.93 19.47 -5.30
CA PRO A 111 -14.89 19.18 -6.28
C PRO A 111 -15.31 18.02 -7.19
N ARG A 112 -15.51 18.29 -8.49
CA ARG A 112 -15.86 17.31 -9.54
C ARG A 112 -14.83 16.19 -9.70
N PHE A 113 -13.58 16.43 -9.30
CA PHE A 113 -12.45 15.49 -9.33
C PHE A 113 -12.20 14.74 -8.00
N ALA A 114 -13.23 14.56 -7.18
CA ALA A 114 -13.14 13.85 -5.89
C ALA A 114 -13.72 12.42 -5.95
N THR A 115 -13.96 11.90 -7.15
CA THR A 115 -14.38 10.51 -7.34
C THR A 115 -13.22 9.58 -6.99
N PRO A 116 -13.46 8.50 -6.22
CA PRO A 116 -12.40 7.63 -5.74
C PRO A 116 -11.61 6.94 -6.87
N ILE A 117 -12.23 6.76 -8.04
CA ILE A 117 -11.57 6.29 -9.28
C ILE A 117 -10.39 7.20 -9.69
N TYR A 118 -10.55 8.53 -9.63
CA TYR A 118 -9.46 9.45 -9.99
C TYR A 118 -8.30 9.38 -8.98
N GLN A 119 -8.58 9.04 -7.72
CA GLN A 119 -7.55 8.87 -6.69
C GLN A 119 -6.70 7.63 -6.98
N VAL A 120 -7.35 6.54 -7.37
CA VAL A 120 -6.68 5.31 -7.81
C VAL A 120 -5.81 5.57 -9.02
N ILE A 121 -6.34 6.22 -10.06
CA ILE A 121 -5.58 6.55 -11.28
C ILE A 121 -4.36 7.41 -10.92
N PHE A 122 -4.52 8.42 -10.06
CA PHE A 122 -3.40 9.27 -9.65
C PHE A 122 -2.35 8.48 -8.85
N THR A 123 -2.76 7.58 -7.95
CA THR A 123 -1.83 6.66 -7.27
C THR A 123 -1.05 5.81 -8.28
N LEU A 124 -1.71 5.22 -9.29
CA LEU A 124 -1.05 4.41 -10.31
C LEU A 124 -0.07 5.23 -11.15
N ILE A 125 -0.40 6.48 -11.47
CA ILE A 125 0.51 7.40 -12.19
C ILE A 125 1.76 7.67 -11.35
N ILE A 126 1.61 7.98 -10.06
CA ILE A 126 2.76 8.20 -9.17
C ILE A 126 3.65 6.94 -9.11
N VAL A 127 3.03 5.76 -9.00
CA VAL A 127 3.77 4.48 -8.97
C VAL A 127 4.51 4.25 -10.28
N ALA A 128 3.87 4.50 -11.42
CA ALA A 128 4.51 4.38 -12.73
C ALA A 128 5.73 5.30 -12.84
N ILE A 129 5.61 6.56 -12.39
CA ILE A 129 6.72 7.52 -12.40
C ILE A 129 7.87 7.05 -11.49
N GLN A 130 7.56 6.53 -10.30
CA GLN A 130 8.57 6.00 -9.37
C GLN A 130 9.27 4.74 -9.86
N MET A 131 8.70 4.04 -10.85
CA MET A 131 9.28 2.86 -11.46
C MET A 131 10.18 3.14 -12.67
N ILE A 132 10.09 4.31 -13.29
CA ILE A 132 10.99 4.69 -14.39
C ILE A 132 12.48 4.69 -14.00
N PRO A 133 12.89 5.15 -12.81
CA PRO A 133 14.31 5.20 -12.45
C PRO A 133 14.92 3.86 -11.99
N ILE A 134 14.22 2.72 -12.13
CA ILE A 134 14.66 1.40 -11.62
C ILE A 134 15.34 0.52 -12.68
#